data_AF-A0A519KVN6-F1
#
_entry.id   AF-A0A519KVN6-F1
#
_cell.length_a   1.000
_cell.length_b   1.000
_cell.length_c   1.000
_cell.angle_alpha   90.00
_cell.angle_beta   90.00
_cell.angle_gamma   90.00
#
_symmetry.space_group_name_H-M   'P 1'
#
loop_
_entity.id
_entity.type
_entity.pdbx_description
1 polymer ?
#
loop_
_entity_poly.entity_id
_entity_poly.type
_entity_poly.pdbx_seq_one_letter_code
_entity_poly.pdbx_strand_id
1 'polypeptide(L)'
;MGEKILLALIIVIWVFIAVYILIDARKKVRLLGEKHRISYPFQCIECKHIKNYTYSQYMEIVKKPRNTIKTFGKVRNQYLFHCDECQKNNYQEIVSDQIPSNPEFEKERQKILIFFLLKEIVLGISVTAILGLSGIIEK
;
A
#
# COMPACT_ATOMS: atom_id res chain seq x y z
N MET A 1 24.34 13.84 27.94
CA MET A 1 23.23 12.89 28.23
C MET A 1 21.89 13.42 27.71
N GLY A 2 21.58 14.72 27.86
CA GLY A 2 20.35 15.34 27.33
C GLY A 2 20.21 15.32 25.80
N GLU A 3 21.29 15.51 25.04
CA GLU A 3 21.23 15.52 23.56
C GLU A 3 20.85 14.16 22.97
N LYS A 4 21.34 13.05 23.54
CA LYS A 4 20.96 11.70 23.13
C LYS A 4 19.47 11.43 23.35
N ILE A 5 18.88 11.99 24.41
CA ILE A 5 17.45 11.89 24.73
C ILE A 5 16.63 12.75 23.75
N LEU A 6 17.09 13.96 23.44
CA LEU A 6 16.45 14.85 22.46
C LEU A 6 16.44 14.22 21.06
N LEU A 7 17.57 13.64 20.64
CA LEU A 7 17.71 12.91 19.37
C LEU A 7 16.74 11.74 19.28
N ALA A 8 16.64 10.93 20.34
CA ALA A 8 15.69 9.82 20.39
C ALA A 8 14.23 10.29 20.28
N LEU A 9 13.86 11.40 20.95
CA LEU A 9 12.53 12.00 20.85
C LEU A 9 12.21 12.49 19.44
N ILE A 10 13.16 13.16 18.76
CA ILE A 10 12.98 13.65 17.39
C ILE A 10 12.73 12.48 16.43
N ILE A 11 13.50 11.39 16.56
CA ILE A 11 13.32 10.19 15.73
C ILE A 11 11.94 9.58 15.97
N VAL A 12 11.51 9.44 17.23
CA VAL A 12 10.19 8.88 17.56
C VAL A 12 9.07 9.73 16.96
N ILE A 13 9.11 11.05 17.14
CA ILE A 13 8.11 11.98 16.57
C ILE A 13 8.09 11.86 15.04
N TRP A 14 9.25 11.78 14.41
CA TRP A 14 9.36 11.60 12.96
C TRP A 14 8.70 10.31 12.48
N VAL A 15 8.96 9.18 13.14
CA VAL A 15 8.33 7.89 12.81
C VAL A 15 6.79 8.00 12.91
N PHE A 16 6.27 8.65 13.95
CA PHE A 16 4.83 8.86 14.10
C PHE A 16 4.24 9.71 12.95
N ILE A 17 4.93 10.78 12.54
CA ILE A 17 4.49 11.63 11.42
C ILE A 17 4.52 10.86 10.10
N ALA A 18 5.58 10.09 9.83
CA ALA A 18 5.70 9.28 8.62
C ALA A 18 4.57 8.22 8.53
N VAL A 19 4.31 7.52 9.64
CA VAL A 19 3.19 6.56 9.74
C VAL A 19 1.85 7.25 9.52
N TYR A 20 1.63 8.44 10.10
CA TYR A 20 0.40 9.21 9.89
C TYR A 20 0.19 9.59 8.42
N ILE A 21 1.23 10.12 7.77
CA ILE A 21 1.19 10.50 6.35
C ILE A 21 0.90 9.27 5.47
N LEU A 22 1.48 8.11 5.79
CA LEU A 22 1.22 6.86 5.10
C LEU A 22 -0.23 6.39 5.25
N ILE A 23 -0.81 6.52 6.45
CA ILE A 23 -2.23 6.20 6.69
C ILE A 23 -3.13 7.14 5.91
N ASP A 24 -2.86 8.45 5.90
CA ASP A 24 -3.64 9.45 5.15
C ASP A 24 -3.60 9.17 3.63
N ALA A 25 -2.42 8.88 3.08
CA ALA A 25 -2.26 8.52 1.68
C ALA A 25 -3.08 7.27 1.33
N ARG A 26 -3.01 6.21 2.15
CA ARG A 26 -3.82 4.99 1.96
C ARG A 26 -5.32 5.27 1.98
N LYS A 27 -5.80 6.10 2.92
CA LYS A 27 -7.22 6.50 2.99
C LYS A 27 -7.65 7.24 1.73
N LYS A 28 -6.85 8.19 1.24
CA LYS A 28 -7.14 8.95 0.01
C LYS A 28 -7.23 8.05 -1.21
N VAL A 29 -6.28 7.13 -1.38
CA VAL A 29 -6.32 6.16 -2.50
C VAL A 29 -7.54 5.25 -2.40
N ARG A 30 -7.92 4.80 -1.19
CA ARG A 30 -9.14 4.01 -0.98
C ARG A 30 -10.39 4.78 -1.41
N LEU A 31 -10.56 6.02 -0.94
CA LEU A 31 -11.70 6.86 -1.31
C LEU A 31 -11.75 7.12 -2.82
N LEU A 32 -10.60 7.33 -3.44
CA LEU A 32 -10.48 7.51 -4.88
C LEU A 32 -10.93 6.24 -5.64
N GLY A 33 -10.52 5.06 -5.17
CA GLY A 33 -10.93 3.78 -5.76
C GLY A 33 -12.44 3.56 -5.73
N GLU A 34 -13.09 3.92 -4.61
CA GLU A 34 -14.55 3.87 -4.50
C GLU A 34 -15.25 4.90 -5.39
N LYS A 35 -14.73 6.15 -5.42
CA LYS A 35 -15.26 7.23 -6.27
C LYS A 35 -15.30 6.84 -7.74
N HIS A 36 -14.25 6.21 -8.23
CA HIS A 36 -14.15 5.77 -9.62
C HIS A 36 -14.68 4.35 -9.87
N ARG A 37 -15.32 3.72 -8.86
CA ARG A 37 -15.88 2.36 -8.92
C ARG A 37 -14.88 1.33 -9.45
N ILE A 38 -13.62 1.44 -9.03
CA ILE A 38 -12.58 0.50 -9.43
C ILE A 38 -12.86 -0.87 -8.82
N SER A 39 -12.86 -1.89 -9.68
CA SER A 39 -13.06 -3.27 -9.28
C SER A 39 -11.88 -4.15 -9.70
N TYR A 40 -11.55 -5.13 -8.87
CA TYR A 40 -10.52 -6.12 -9.15
C TYR A 40 -11.16 -7.50 -9.32
N PRO A 41 -11.05 -8.11 -10.51
CA PRO A 41 -11.52 -9.47 -10.74
C PRO A 41 -10.58 -10.47 -10.07
N PHE A 42 -11.13 -11.36 -9.26
CA PHE A 42 -10.43 -12.53 -8.74
C PHE A 42 -11.05 -13.80 -9.28
N GLN A 43 -10.20 -14.71 -9.73
CA GLN A 43 -10.59 -16.04 -10.20
C GLN A 43 -10.24 -17.09 -9.15
N CYS A 44 -11.22 -17.93 -8.80
CA CYS A 44 -10.96 -19.12 -7.99
C CYS A 44 -10.26 -20.20 -8.83
N ILE A 45 -9.22 -20.81 -8.29
CA ILE A 45 -8.44 -21.82 -9.03
C ILE A 45 -9.23 -23.11 -9.27
N GLU A 46 -10.07 -23.50 -8.31
CA GLU A 46 -10.86 -24.73 -8.36
C GLU A 46 -12.05 -24.62 -9.30
N CYS A 47 -12.99 -23.70 -9.04
CA CYS A 47 -14.23 -23.58 -9.83
C CYS A 47 -14.14 -22.64 -11.04
N LYS A 48 -13.01 -21.93 -11.21
CA LYS A 48 -12.78 -20.95 -12.28
C LYS A 48 -13.74 -19.75 -12.31
N HIS A 49 -14.65 -19.64 -11.35
CA HIS A 49 -15.55 -18.50 -11.21
C HIS A 49 -14.77 -17.22 -10.93
N ILE A 50 -15.17 -16.13 -11.60
CA ILE A 50 -14.57 -14.81 -11.48
C ILE A 50 -15.55 -13.90 -10.74
N LYS A 51 -15.09 -13.31 -9.64
CA LYS A 51 -15.85 -12.33 -8.86
C LYS A 51 -15.11 -11.00 -8.84
N ASN A 52 -15.86 -9.93 -9.11
CA ASN A 52 -15.37 -8.56 -9.06
C ASN A 52 -15.50 -8.02 -7.64
N TYR A 53 -14.38 -7.59 -7.06
CA TYR A 53 -14.32 -7.00 -5.74
C TYR A 53 -14.09 -5.50 -5.85
N THR A 54 -14.75 -4.69 -5.01
CA THR A 54 -14.49 -3.25 -4.97
C THR A 54 -13.07 -2.97 -4.50
N TYR A 55 -12.57 -1.74 -4.73
CA TYR A 55 -11.24 -1.33 -4.27
C TYR A 55 -11.03 -1.60 -2.77
N SER A 56 -12.00 -1.27 -1.92
CA SER A 56 -11.92 -1.55 -0.48
C SER A 56 -11.85 -3.04 -0.16
N GLN A 57 -12.65 -3.87 -0.84
CA GLN A 57 -12.62 -5.32 -0.64
C GLN A 57 -11.29 -5.92 -1.10
N TYR A 58 -10.78 -5.48 -2.25
CA TYR A 58 -9.46 -5.83 -2.74
C TYR A 58 -8.37 -5.51 -1.71
N MET A 59 -8.40 -4.32 -1.11
CA MET A 59 -7.44 -3.94 -0.06
C MET A 59 -7.49 -4.85 1.17
N GLU A 60 -8.65 -5.42 1.51
CA GLU A 60 -8.75 -6.41 2.59
C GLU A 60 -8.27 -7.79 2.15
N ILE A 61 -8.51 -8.19 0.90
CA ILE A 61 -8.05 -9.48 0.36
C ILE A 61 -6.53 -9.53 0.31
N VAL A 62 -5.85 -8.45 -0.12
CA VAL A 62 -4.38 -8.45 -0.26
C VAL A 62 -3.63 -8.47 1.08
N LYS A 63 -4.31 -8.27 2.20
CA LYS A 63 -3.75 -8.46 3.55
C LYS A 63 -3.72 -9.93 3.97
N LYS A 64 -4.48 -10.79 3.30
CA LYS A 64 -4.60 -12.21 3.63
C LYS A 64 -3.34 -12.98 3.23
N PRO A 65 -3.13 -14.19 3.77
CA PRO A 65 -2.02 -15.04 3.38
C PRO A 65 -1.95 -15.21 1.86
N ARG A 66 -0.76 -15.01 1.32
CA ARG A 66 -0.49 -15.15 -0.11
C ARG A 66 0.45 -16.30 -0.38
N ASN A 67 0.18 -17.05 -1.44
CA ASN A 67 1.11 -17.97 -2.06
C ASN A 67 1.66 -17.32 -3.35
N THR A 68 2.97 -17.33 -3.52
CA THR A 68 3.62 -16.77 -4.71
C THR A 68 4.14 -17.91 -5.55
N ILE A 69 3.51 -18.15 -6.70
CA ILE A 69 3.93 -19.16 -7.66
C ILE A 69 4.80 -18.50 -8.72
N LYS A 70 6.05 -18.96 -8.84
CA LYS A 70 6.95 -18.56 -9.91
C LYS A 70 6.91 -19.63 -11.00
N THR A 71 6.43 -19.26 -12.18
CA THR A 71 6.58 -20.06 -13.41
C THR A 71 7.62 -19.40 -14.33
N PHE A 72 8.13 -20.13 -15.32
CA PHE A 72 9.24 -19.75 -16.20
C PHE A 72 9.14 -18.36 -16.89
N GLY A 73 7.98 -17.69 -16.86
CA GLY A 73 7.85 -16.32 -17.35
C GLY A 73 6.92 -15.41 -16.55
N LYS A 74 6.31 -15.87 -15.44
CA LYS A 74 5.34 -15.06 -14.66
C LYS A 74 5.38 -15.38 -13.17
N VAL A 75 5.33 -14.32 -12.35
CA VAL A 75 5.06 -14.41 -10.92
C VAL A 75 3.56 -14.24 -10.71
N ARG A 76 2.90 -15.26 -10.17
CA ARG A 76 1.47 -15.23 -9.85
C ARG A 76 1.27 -15.18 -8.34
N ASN A 77 0.44 -14.26 -7.88
CA ASN A 77 0.07 -14.15 -6.47
C ASN A 77 -1.33 -14.70 -6.27
N GLN A 78 -1.45 -15.66 -5.36
CA GLN A 78 -2.70 -16.31 -5.00
C GLN A 78 -3.02 -15.98 -3.55
N TYR A 79 -4.25 -15.57 -3.29
CA TYR A 79 -4.71 -15.16 -1.97
C TYR A 79 -5.69 -16.22 -1.46
N LEU A 80 -5.50 -16.67 -0.22
CA LEU A 80 -6.37 -17.66 0.41
C LEU A 80 -7.57 -16.98 1.07
N PHE A 81 -8.76 -17.18 0.52
CA PHE A 81 -10.01 -16.68 1.11
C PHE A 81 -11.25 -17.42 0.62
N HIS A 82 -12.37 -17.19 1.30
CA HIS A 82 -13.64 -17.84 1.02
C HIS A 82 -14.11 -17.58 -0.43
N CYS A 83 -14.49 -18.65 -1.10
CA CYS A 83 -15.12 -18.63 -2.41
C CYS A 83 -16.58 -19.03 -2.25
N ASP A 84 -17.50 -18.14 -2.62
CA ASP A 84 -18.95 -18.36 -2.45
C ASP A 84 -19.46 -19.56 -3.29
N GLU A 85 -18.88 -19.79 -4.47
CA GLU A 85 -19.26 -20.93 -5.32
C GLU A 85 -18.78 -22.28 -4.74
N CYS A 86 -17.59 -22.31 -4.15
CA CYS A 86 -17.04 -23.52 -3.55
C CYS A 86 -17.47 -23.73 -2.09
N GLN A 87 -18.09 -22.72 -1.48
CA GLN A 87 -18.47 -22.68 -0.06
C GLN A 87 -17.30 -23.00 0.90
N LYS A 88 -16.06 -22.74 0.49
CA LYS A 88 -14.85 -23.02 1.27
C LYS A 88 -13.72 -22.02 0.96
N ASN A 89 -12.70 -21.98 1.82
CA ASN A 89 -11.51 -21.18 1.57
C ASN A 89 -10.67 -21.80 0.46
N ASN A 90 -10.44 -21.03 -0.59
CA ASN A 90 -9.65 -21.44 -1.74
C ASN A 90 -8.64 -20.36 -2.12
N TYR A 91 -7.57 -20.79 -2.78
CA TYR A 91 -6.65 -19.86 -3.43
C TYR A 91 -7.33 -19.23 -4.64
N GLN A 92 -7.29 -17.90 -4.70
CA GLN A 92 -7.83 -17.11 -5.80
C GLN A 92 -6.78 -16.13 -6.29
N GLU A 93 -6.74 -15.91 -7.61
CA GLU A 93 -5.74 -15.04 -8.25
C GLU A 93 -6.41 -13.84 -8.94
N ILE A 94 -5.71 -12.72 -8.98
CA ILE A 94 -6.18 -11.53 -9.70
C ILE A 94 -6.04 -11.77 -11.19
N VAL A 95 -7.10 -11.50 -11.94
CA VAL A 95 -7.07 -11.57 -13.40
C VAL A 95 -6.66 -10.20 -13.95
N SER A 96 -5.36 -9.94 -13.99
CA SER A 96 -4.81 -8.62 -14.35
C SER A 96 -5.32 -8.09 -15.70
N ASP A 97 -5.52 -8.97 -16.68
CA ASP A 97 -5.97 -8.63 -18.02
C ASP A 97 -7.44 -8.15 -18.07
N GLN A 98 -8.22 -8.40 -17.01
CA GLN A 98 -9.62 -8.01 -16.87
C GLN A 98 -9.82 -6.82 -15.92
N ILE A 99 -8.73 -6.23 -15.38
CA ILE A 99 -8.85 -5.02 -14.56
C ILE A 99 -9.27 -3.86 -15.48
N PRO A 100 -10.42 -3.21 -15.24
CA PRO A 100 -10.85 -2.09 -16.05
C PRO A 100 -9.83 -0.96 -15.94
N SER A 101 -9.31 -0.51 -17.08
CA SER A 101 -8.40 0.63 -17.13
C SER A 101 -9.19 1.92 -16.90
N ASN A 102 -8.82 2.65 -15.85
CA ASN A 102 -9.35 3.99 -15.59
C ASN A 102 -8.19 4.99 -15.52
N PRO A 103 -7.93 5.75 -16.61
CA PRO A 103 -6.78 6.64 -16.68
C PRO A 103 -6.87 7.82 -15.70
N GLU A 104 -8.09 8.26 -15.35
CA GLU A 104 -8.28 9.32 -14.35
C GLU A 104 -7.89 8.85 -12.95
N PHE A 105 -8.32 7.64 -12.59
CA PHE A 105 -7.95 7.00 -11.33
C PHE A 105 -6.42 6.85 -11.23
N GLU A 106 -5.75 6.32 -12.26
CA GLU A 106 -4.29 6.15 -12.22
C GLU A 106 -3.56 7.49 -12.12
N LYS A 107 -4.02 8.52 -12.85
CA LYS A 107 -3.43 9.87 -12.78
C LYS A 107 -3.56 10.47 -11.38
N GLU A 108 -4.74 10.39 -10.76
CA GLU A 108 -4.95 10.91 -9.40
C GLU A 108 -4.22 10.08 -8.34
N ARG A 109 -4.22 8.75 -8.47
CA ARG A 109 -3.45 7.85 -7.60
C ARG A 109 -1.96 8.17 -7.67
N GLN A 110 -1.42 8.38 -8.86
CA GLN A 110 -0.01 8.73 -9.04
C GLN A 110 0.32 10.09 -8.39
N LYS A 111 -0.56 11.09 -8.50
CA LYS A 111 -0.40 12.37 -7.79
C LYS A 111 -0.32 12.19 -6.27
N ILE A 112 -1.20 11.37 -5.69
CA ILE A 112 -1.19 11.08 -4.25
C ILE A 112 0.13 10.42 -3.84
N LEU A 113 0.62 9.46 -4.62
CA LEU A 113 1.89 8.77 -4.35
C LEU A 113 3.10 9.69 -4.48
N ILE A 114 3.14 10.55 -5.51
CA ILE A 114 4.21 11.55 -5.67
C ILE A 114 4.21 12.51 -4.48
N PHE A 115 3.04 13.00 -4.07
CA PHE A 115 2.92 13.91 -2.95
C PHE A 115 3.33 13.26 -1.62
N PHE A 116 3.02 11.97 -1.44
CA PHE A 116 3.53 11.18 -0.32
C PHE A 116 5.06 11.14 -0.31
N LEU A 117 5.69 10.79 -1.44
CA LEU A 117 7.15 10.71 -1.55
C LEU A 117 7.82 12.08 -1.30
N LEU A 118 7.25 13.16 -1.83
CA LEU A 118 7.76 14.52 -1.59
C LEU A 118 7.71 14.87 -0.11
N LYS A 119 6.63 14.54 0.60
CA LYS A 119 6.52 14.77 2.03
C LYS A 119 7.56 13.99 2.82
N GLU A 120 7.76 12.72 2.50
CA GLU A 120 8.77 11.87 3.14
C GLU A 120 10.19 12.42 2.93
N ILE A 121 10.51 12.87 1.71
CA ILE A 121 11.81 13.49 1.40
C ILE A 121 12.00 14.78 2.20
N VAL A 122 11.01 15.67 2.22
CA VAL A 122 11.09 16.94 2.98
C VAL A 122 11.26 16.65 4.47
N LEU A 123 10.51 15.70 5.02
CA LEU A 123 10.65 15.27 6.41
C LEU A 123 12.03 14.67 6.69
N GLY A 124 12.52 13.79 5.82
CA GLY A 124 13.84 13.18 5.94
C GLY A 124 14.98 14.19 5.92
N ILE A 125 14.95 15.14 4.98
CA ILE A 125 15.93 16.25 4.91
C ILE A 125 15.86 17.10 6.19
N SER A 126 14.66 17.43 6.66
CA SER A 126 14.46 18.24 7.87
C SER A 126 15.08 17.57 9.10
N VAL A 127 14.83 16.27 9.29
CA VAL A 127 15.45 15.51 10.39
C VAL A 127 16.97 15.45 10.22
N THR A 128 17.47 15.17 9.02
CA THR A 128 18.92 15.08 8.75
C THR A 128 19.62 16.42 9.00
N ALA A 129 18.98 17.54 8.67
CA ALA A 129 19.49 18.88 8.96
C ALA A 129 19.56 19.17 10.47
N ILE A 130 18.53 18.77 11.23
CA ILE A 130 18.53 18.89 12.70
C ILE A 130 19.64 18.04 13.31
N LEU A 131 19.82 16.80 12.83
CA LEU A 131 20.89 15.89 13.25
C LEU A 131 22.29 16.45 12.90
N GLY A 132 22.47 16.97 11.70
CA GLY A 132 23.73 17.57 11.23
C GLY A 132 24.11 18.83 12.02
N LEU A 133 23.13 19.68 12.34
CA LEU A 133 23.36 20.85 13.20
C LEU A 133 23.76 20.46 14.63
N SER A 134 23.14 19.41 15.20
CA SER A 134 23.55 18.91 16.53
C SER A 134 24.99 18.37 16.57
N GLY A 135 25.47 17.77 15.48
CA GLY A 135 26.86 17.28 15.38
C GLY A 135 27.91 18.37 15.11
N ILE A 136 27.49 19.54 14.60
CA ILE A 136 28.38 20.72 14.42
C ILE A 136 28.52 21.49 15.74
N ILE A 137 27.50 21.48 16.60
CA ILE A 137 27.53 22.14 17.92
C ILE A 137 28.43 21.39 18.92
N GLU A 138 28.73 20.11 18.69
CA GLU A 138 29.67 19.30 19.50
C GLU A 138 31.16 19.50 19.15
N LYS A 139 31.50 20.34 18.16
CA LYS A 139 32.88 20.71 17.81
C LYS A 139 33.24 22.12 18.30
#